data_AF-A0A953YYB0-F1
#
_entry.id   AF-A0A953YYB0-F1
#
_cell.length_a   1.000
_cell.length_b   1.000
_cell.length_c   1.000
_cell.angle_alpha   90.00
_cell.angle_beta   90.00
_cell.angle_gamma   90.00
#
_symmetry.space_group_name_H-M   'P 1'
#
loop_
_entity.id
_entity.type
_entity.pdbx_description
1 polymer ?
#
loop_
_entity_poly.entity_id
_entity_poly.type
_entity_poly.pdbx_seq_one_letter_code
_entity_poly.pdbx_strand_id
1 'polypeptide(L)'
;FEAKGKGHWYDLDDEPGAACVDFGPIFDFFARRRLPRVDEVRSVDFRTYCPSVASESHWIKIDQQEQQLELSRVHATRKHLKREFTITTSNVQRFAFSPKAVHGAWAYSAQDLTASFTVDGQTMEVAHKAMGREEDGMSSRRFVPHDWVYFVKKDSNWALEQPMHNAPEKSASWSGLFKDAFRDLPVLVVPTGGTSEENAWALAKARFDAEQFLYRGNGWLPIIRDTDLARPHDVDDPIKQGAYYNRPGASILYGNADTNKRWPTKAAIQFKRGAVSLGGRTIESDALAGVATYYDGKHRYGFVASTGSVANRVIDHLNYFLSGTGFPDWAIYKANTLTTGSEGVAAAGFLGNDWKYDVSQSGFADPRFVDAFKAKDSE
;
A
#
# COMPACT_ATOMS: atom_id res chain seq x y z
N PHE A 1 33.10 -4.34 -6.51
CA PHE A 1 34.41 -4.19 -7.16
C PHE A 1 34.83 -5.56 -7.64
N GLU A 2 35.12 -5.73 -8.92
CA GLU A 2 35.52 -7.01 -9.50
C GLU A 2 37.04 -7.04 -9.69
N ALA A 3 37.70 -8.04 -9.11
CA ALA A 3 39.12 -8.28 -9.35
C ALA A 3 39.27 -9.22 -10.55
N LYS A 4 40.03 -8.78 -11.57
CA LYS A 4 40.20 -9.53 -12.82
C LYS A 4 40.71 -10.96 -12.52
N GLY A 5 39.99 -11.96 -13.01
CA GLY A 5 40.34 -13.38 -12.84
C GLY A 5 39.99 -13.96 -11.46
N LYS A 6 39.31 -13.22 -10.59
CA LYS A 6 38.81 -13.71 -9.29
C LYS A 6 37.30 -13.99 -9.37
N GLY A 7 36.83 -14.94 -8.56
CA GLY A 7 35.43 -15.35 -8.48
C GLY A 7 34.57 -14.45 -7.57
N HIS A 8 33.37 -14.92 -7.21
CA HIS A 8 32.43 -14.15 -6.37
C HIS A 8 32.95 -13.87 -4.95
N TRP A 9 33.72 -14.82 -4.40
CA TRP A 9 34.44 -14.73 -3.13
C TRP A 9 35.92 -14.84 -3.43
N TYR A 10 36.73 -13.87 -2.99
CA TYR A 10 38.17 -13.89 -3.21
C TYR A 10 38.92 -13.21 -2.08
N ASP A 11 40.12 -13.70 -1.83
CA ASP A 11 41.09 -13.09 -0.91
C ASP A 11 42.19 -12.38 -1.72
N LEU A 12 42.75 -11.31 -1.15
CA LEU A 12 43.82 -10.50 -1.74
C LEU A 12 45.13 -10.57 -0.93
N ASP A 13 45.07 -11.01 0.32
CA ASP A 13 46.15 -11.17 1.30
C ASP A 13 46.13 -12.57 1.93
N ASP A 14 47.10 -12.82 2.82
CA ASP A 14 47.30 -14.06 3.57
C ASP A 14 46.35 -14.21 4.77
N GLU A 15 45.63 -13.14 5.13
CA GLU A 15 44.54 -13.19 6.08
C GLU A 15 43.27 -13.74 5.39
N PRO A 16 42.76 -14.92 5.79
CA PRO A 16 41.54 -15.46 5.19
C PRO A 16 40.34 -14.57 5.56
N GLY A 17 39.81 -13.90 4.55
CA GLY A 17 38.70 -12.98 4.67
C GLY A 17 38.30 -12.52 3.28
N ALA A 18 37.01 -12.62 2.97
CA ALA A 18 36.48 -12.31 1.65
C ALA A 18 36.80 -10.85 1.26
N ALA A 19 37.95 -10.57 0.65
CA ALA A 19 38.40 -9.23 0.29
C ALA A 19 37.42 -8.46 -0.62
N CYS A 20 36.45 -9.16 -1.24
CA CYS A 20 35.31 -8.56 -1.91
C CYS A 20 34.31 -7.83 -0.97
N VAL A 21 34.26 -8.19 0.32
CA VAL A 21 33.41 -7.57 1.36
C VAL A 21 34.17 -6.51 2.16
N ASP A 22 35.49 -6.64 2.29
CA ASP A 22 36.35 -5.70 3.03
C ASP A 22 37.20 -4.81 2.10
N PHE A 23 36.58 -4.30 1.03
CA PHE A 23 37.26 -3.50 0.02
C PHE A 23 37.57 -2.08 0.53
N GLY A 24 38.77 -1.84 1.08
CA GLY A 24 39.20 -0.56 1.66
C GLY A 24 38.77 0.73 0.91
N PRO A 25 38.90 0.81 -0.43
CA PRO A 25 38.45 1.99 -1.19
C PRO A 25 36.94 2.27 -1.10
N ILE A 26 36.08 1.27 -0.87
CA ILE A 26 34.64 1.53 -0.65
C ILE A 26 34.40 2.22 0.69
N PHE A 27 35.15 1.85 1.72
CA PHE A 27 35.06 2.47 3.04
C PHE A 27 35.64 3.89 3.01
N ASP A 28 36.75 4.13 2.31
CA ASP A 28 37.27 5.49 2.08
C ASP A 28 36.26 6.34 1.27
N PHE A 29 35.60 5.75 0.26
CA PHE A 29 34.53 6.41 -0.50
C PHE A 29 33.36 6.83 0.40
N PHE A 30 32.92 5.95 1.32
CA PHE A 30 31.86 6.23 2.29
C PHE A 30 32.30 7.24 3.36
N ALA A 31 33.52 7.13 3.90
CA ALA A 31 34.04 8.01 4.93
C ALA A 31 34.12 9.48 4.46
N ARG A 32 34.33 9.71 3.15
CA ARG A 32 34.43 11.05 2.56
C ARG A 32 33.10 11.61 2.05
N ARG A 33 32.00 10.86 2.18
CA ARG A 33 30.70 11.26 1.66
C ARG A 33 29.66 11.23 2.76
N ARG A 34 28.73 12.17 2.68
CA ARG A 34 27.49 12.13 3.44
C ARG A 34 26.33 12.35 2.49
N LEU A 35 25.17 11.87 2.88
CA LEU A 35 23.94 12.29 2.22
C LEU A 35 23.78 13.82 2.38
N PRO A 36 23.40 14.52 1.31
CA PRO A 36 23.10 15.94 1.42
C PRO A 36 21.92 16.12 2.37
N ARG A 37 21.97 17.18 3.19
CA ARG A 37 20.83 17.56 4.02
C ARG A 37 19.70 18.03 3.10
N VAL A 38 18.45 17.92 3.56
CA VAL A 38 17.28 18.31 2.75
C VAL A 38 17.36 19.77 2.24
N ASP A 39 17.98 20.66 3.02
CA ASP A 39 18.21 22.07 2.69
C ASP A 39 19.40 22.32 1.77
N GLU A 40 20.21 21.30 1.44
CA GLU A 40 21.33 21.37 0.49
C GLU A 40 20.91 20.90 -0.92
N VAL A 41 19.86 20.10 -1.02
CA VAL A 41 19.39 19.49 -2.28
C VAL A 41 18.67 20.52 -3.14
N ARG A 42 19.26 20.93 -4.28
CA ARG A 42 18.68 21.95 -5.18
C ARG A 42 17.71 21.39 -6.23
N SER A 43 17.82 20.11 -6.54
CA SER A 43 16.94 19.42 -7.47
C SER A 43 16.64 18.01 -6.98
N VAL A 44 15.43 17.55 -7.24
CA VAL A 44 14.95 16.19 -6.95
C VAL A 44 14.38 15.62 -8.25
N ASP A 45 14.81 14.43 -8.64
CA ASP A 45 14.15 13.61 -9.66
C ASP A 45 13.69 12.33 -8.97
N PHE A 46 12.46 12.37 -8.46
CA PHE A 46 11.89 11.27 -7.70
C PHE A 46 10.99 10.43 -8.60
N ARG A 47 11.19 9.10 -8.55
CA ARG A 47 10.41 8.13 -9.32
C ARG A 47 10.01 6.98 -8.42
N THR A 48 8.78 6.52 -8.55
CA THR A 48 8.27 5.37 -7.80
C THR A 48 7.17 4.68 -8.61
N TYR A 49 7.16 3.35 -8.59
CA TYR A 49 6.03 2.57 -9.11
C TYR A 49 4.91 2.47 -8.09
N CYS A 50 5.20 2.57 -6.80
CA CYS A 50 4.22 2.38 -5.75
C CYS A 50 4.57 3.24 -4.54
N PRO A 51 3.75 4.26 -4.20
CA PRO A 51 3.95 5.11 -3.03
C PRO A 51 4.06 4.33 -1.71
N SER A 52 3.46 3.14 -1.60
CA SER A 52 3.56 2.31 -0.38
C SER A 52 4.91 1.61 -0.22
N VAL A 53 5.74 1.56 -1.27
CA VAL A 53 7.10 1.03 -1.21
C VAL A 53 8.10 2.16 -1.01
N ALA A 54 7.96 3.24 -1.78
CA ALA A 54 8.76 4.44 -1.65
C ALA A 54 7.89 5.64 -2.00
N SER A 55 7.63 6.50 -1.01
CA SER A 55 6.81 7.70 -1.16
C SER A 55 7.61 8.99 -1.09
N GLU A 56 8.84 8.98 -0.58
CA GLU A 56 9.57 10.21 -0.25
C GLU A 56 10.97 10.23 -0.88
N SER A 57 11.37 11.42 -1.33
CA SER A 57 12.74 11.73 -1.74
C SER A 57 13.07 13.18 -1.38
N HIS A 58 13.95 13.33 -0.39
CA HIS A 58 14.36 14.62 0.18
C HIS A 58 13.18 15.48 0.65
N TRP A 59 12.77 16.46 -0.16
CA TRP A 59 11.71 17.42 0.17
C TRP A 59 10.46 17.23 -0.69
N ILE A 60 10.35 16.12 -1.41
CA ILE A 60 9.19 15.71 -2.20
C ILE A 60 8.64 14.40 -1.67
N LYS A 61 7.30 14.29 -1.66
CA LYS A 61 6.56 13.08 -1.39
C LYS A 61 5.50 12.87 -2.46
N ILE A 62 5.31 11.65 -2.93
CA ILE A 62 4.17 11.25 -3.78
C ILE A 62 3.24 10.43 -2.90
N ASP A 63 1.97 10.85 -2.82
CA ASP A 63 0.95 10.18 -2.00
C ASP A 63 -0.02 9.35 -2.85
N GLN A 64 -0.43 9.87 -4.02
CA GLN A 64 -1.41 9.23 -4.90
C GLN A 64 -0.95 9.29 -6.35
N GLN A 65 -1.16 8.19 -7.06
CA GLN A 65 -0.94 8.06 -8.51
C GLN A 65 -2.25 8.29 -9.26
N GLU A 66 -2.18 8.72 -10.52
CA GLU A 66 -3.35 8.79 -11.40
C GLU A 66 -3.72 7.38 -11.89
N GLN A 67 -2.71 6.63 -12.34
CA GLN A 67 -2.73 5.23 -12.74
C GLN A 67 -1.85 4.42 -11.78
N GLN A 68 -2.45 3.42 -11.14
CA GLN A 68 -1.81 2.59 -10.13
C GLN A 68 -0.72 1.72 -10.77
N LEU A 69 0.44 1.62 -10.10
CA LEU A 69 1.62 0.86 -10.53
C LEU A 69 2.31 1.31 -11.82
N GLU A 70 1.77 2.28 -12.56
CA GLU A 70 2.54 2.97 -13.60
C GLU A 70 3.61 3.88 -12.96
N LEU A 71 4.70 4.15 -13.68
CA LEU A 71 5.81 4.93 -13.12
C LEU A 71 5.38 6.37 -12.82
N SER A 72 5.32 6.73 -11.55
CA SER A 72 5.14 8.12 -11.13
C SER A 72 6.47 8.85 -11.09
N ARG A 73 6.48 10.12 -11.50
CA ARG A 73 7.65 10.99 -11.46
C ARG A 73 7.31 12.39 -10.98
N VAL A 74 8.16 12.93 -10.10
CA VAL A 74 8.24 14.36 -9.78
C VAL A 74 9.66 14.82 -10.04
N HIS A 75 9.83 15.73 -11.00
CA HIS A 75 11.07 16.45 -11.18
C HIS A 75 10.89 17.87 -10.65
N ALA A 76 11.70 18.24 -9.66
CA ALA A 76 11.59 19.51 -8.96
C ALA A 76 12.95 20.21 -8.87
N THR A 77 12.96 21.52 -9.05
CA THR A 77 14.14 22.39 -8.87
C THR A 77 13.76 23.59 -8.02
N ARG A 78 14.73 24.20 -7.35
CA ARG A 78 14.48 25.40 -6.53
C ARG A 78 15.56 26.46 -6.66
N LYS A 79 15.14 27.72 -6.68
CA LYS A 79 16.01 28.89 -6.51
C LYS A 79 15.92 29.35 -5.06
N HIS A 80 16.82 28.82 -4.24
CA HIS A 80 16.76 28.93 -2.79
C HIS A 80 16.60 30.36 -2.24
N LEU A 81 17.37 31.33 -2.74
CA LEU A 81 17.29 32.71 -2.27
C LEU A 81 15.98 33.41 -2.62
N LYS A 82 15.33 32.97 -3.72
CA LYS A 82 14.05 33.53 -4.18
C LYS A 82 12.83 32.79 -3.64
N ARG A 83 13.03 31.62 -3.03
CA ARG A 83 11.95 30.69 -2.61
C ARG A 83 11.00 30.36 -3.78
N GLU A 84 11.57 30.23 -4.97
CA GLU A 84 10.87 29.80 -6.19
C GLU A 84 11.14 28.32 -6.44
N PHE A 85 10.09 27.56 -6.72
CA PHE A 85 10.14 26.14 -7.03
C PHE A 85 9.51 25.88 -8.40
N THR A 86 10.17 25.06 -9.21
CA THR A 86 9.63 24.61 -10.50
C THR A 86 9.52 23.10 -10.47
N ILE A 87 8.32 22.58 -10.73
CA ILE A 87 7.95 21.18 -10.58
C ILE A 87 7.24 20.72 -11.85
N THR A 88 7.64 19.56 -12.35
CA THR A 88 6.92 18.84 -13.42
C THR A 88 6.58 17.43 -12.94
N THR A 89 5.37 16.97 -13.23
CA THR A 89 4.85 15.69 -12.77
C THR A 89 4.45 14.77 -13.93
N SER A 90 4.45 13.47 -13.67
CA SER A 90 3.89 12.45 -14.56
C SER A 90 3.30 11.33 -13.72
N ASN A 91 2.04 10.96 -13.99
CA ASN A 91 1.28 9.99 -13.20
C ASN A 91 1.24 10.34 -11.70
N VAL A 92 0.85 11.57 -11.34
CA VAL A 92 0.79 12.04 -9.96
C VAL A 92 -0.51 12.78 -9.73
N GLN A 93 -1.37 12.18 -8.91
CA GLN A 93 -2.63 12.77 -8.48
C GLN A 93 -2.42 13.70 -7.28
N ARG A 94 -1.51 13.30 -6.37
CA ARG A 94 -1.20 14.05 -5.15
C ARG A 94 0.28 13.92 -4.78
N PHE A 95 0.91 15.06 -4.50
CA PHE A 95 2.26 15.11 -3.95
C PHE A 95 2.33 16.10 -2.78
N ALA A 96 3.42 16.08 -2.05
CA ALA A 96 3.65 17.01 -0.97
C ALA A 96 5.09 17.56 -1.02
N PHE A 97 5.24 18.76 -0.48
CA PHE A 97 6.50 19.48 -0.34
C PHE A 97 6.85 19.68 1.14
N SER A 98 8.11 19.43 1.51
CA SER A 98 8.59 19.69 2.87
C SER A 98 9.11 21.12 3.04
N PRO A 99 8.54 21.94 3.96
CA PRO A 99 9.04 23.27 4.30
C PRO A 99 10.49 23.29 4.79
N LYS A 100 11.05 22.15 5.24
CA LYS A 100 12.47 22.03 5.63
C LYS A 100 13.43 22.39 4.49
N ALA A 101 13.00 22.28 3.23
CA ALA A 101 13.78 22.78 2.12
C ALA A 101 14.00 24.30 2.21
N VAL A 102 13.07 25.07 2.75
CA VAL A 102 13.20 26.53 2.92
C VAL A 102 13.83 26.88 4.25
N HIS A 103 13.34 26.31 5.36
CA HIS A 103 13.74 26.72 6.70
C HIS A 103 15.07 26.10 7.19
N GLY A 104 15.56 25.06 6.50
CA GLY A 104 16.75 24.30 6.92
C GLY A 104 16.37 22.94 7.52
N ALA A 105 17.30 21.97 7.44
CA ALA A 105 17.07 20.61 7.98
C ALA A 105 16.78 20.58 9.49
N TRP A 106 17.28 21.58 10.21
CA TRP A 106 17.16 21.73 11.67
C TRP A 106 16.03 22.66 12.09
N ALA A 107 15.26 23.20 11.14
CA ALA A 107 14.12 24.03 11.47
C ALA A 107 13.13 23.23 12.31
N TYR A 108 12.81 23.77 13.49
CA TYR A 108 11.67 23.31 14.27
C TYR A 108 10.39 23.49 13.42
N SER A 109 9.47 22.54 13.52
CA SER A 109 8.27 22.36 12.68
C SER A 109 7.19 23.45 12.81
N ALA A 110 7.56 24.70 13.08
CA ALA A 110 6.65 25.79 13.39
C ALA A 110 7.12 27.11 12.78
N GLN A 111 7.46 27.13 11.49
CA GLN A 111 7.75 28.38 10.77
C GLN A 111 6.84 28.51 9.55
N ASP A 112 6.15 29.64 9.49
CA ASP A 112 5.34 30.00 8.33
C ASP A 112 6.19 30.06 7.07
N LEU A 113 5.64 29.53 5.98
CA LEU A 113 6.26 29.51 4.67
C LEU A 113 5.50 30.45 3.74
N THR A 114 6.26 31.27 3.00
CA THR A 114 5.79 31.93 1.78
C THR A 114 6.77 31.63 0.66
N ALA A 115 6.28 31.04 -0.43
CA ALA A 115 7.08 30.62 -1.58
C ALA A 115 6.24 30.55 -2.86
N SER A 116 6.90 30.75 -3.99
CA SER A 116 6.29 30.65 -5.31
C SER A 116 6.52 29.28 -5.92
N PHE A 117 5.47 28.65 -6.43
CA PHE A 117 5.51 27.32 -7.04
C PHE A 117 4.98 27.38 -8.47
N THR A 118 5.78 26.94 -9.44
CA THR A 118 5.33 26.65 -10.80
C THR A 118 5.23 25.14 -10.97
N VAL A 119 4.02 24.58 -10.95
CA VAL A 119 3.75 23.14 -11.08
C VAL A 119 3.06 22.87 -12.41
N ASP A 120 3.70 22.07 -13.27
CA ASP A 120 3.20 21.76 -14.62
C ASP A 120 2.81 23.01 -15.43
N GLY A 121 3.55 24.11 -15.26
CA GLY A 121 3.32 25.39 -15.90
C GLY A 121 2.35 26.33 -15.16
N GLN A 122 1.58 25.83 -14.18
CA GLN A 122 0.70 26.65 -13.35
C GLN A 122 1.49 27.29 -12.21
N THR A 123 1.44 28.62 -12.07
CA THR A 123 2.12 29.34 -10.99
C THR A 123 1.16 29.70 -9.85
N MET A 124 1.60 29.45 -8.62
CA MET A 124 0.86 29.69 -7.37
C MET A 124 1.77 30.30 -6.31
N GLU A 125 1.29 31.34 -5.62
CA GLU A 125 1.90 31.80 -4.38
C GLU A 125 1.32 31.02 -3.21
N VAL A 126 2.19 30.33 -2.47
CA VAL A 126 1.79 29.45 -1.38
C VAL A 126 2.17 30.12 -0.06
N ALA A 127 1.16 30.42 0.75
CA ALA A 127 1.31 30.79 2.14
C ALA A 127 0.87 29.61 3.01
N HIS A 128 1.82 28.97 3.68
CA HIS A 128 1.57 27.85 4.58
C HIS A 128 1.81 28.31 6.03
N LYS A 129 0.76 28.19 6.85
CA LYS A 129 0.85 28.44 8.29
C LYS A 129 1.30 27.17 8.96
N ALA A 130 2.41 27.25 9.69
CA ALA A 130 2.90 26.06 10.35
C ALA A 130 1.89 25.59 11.41
N MET A 131 1.67 24.29 11.50
CA MET A 131 0.82 23.75 12.58
C MET A 131 1.41 24.17 13.93
N GLY A 132 0.60 24.86 14.73
CA GLY A 132 0.97 25.25 16.09
C GLY A 132 1.26 24.01 16.95
N ARG A 133 2.00 24.19 18.05
CA ARG A 133 2.02 23.17 19.11
C ARG A 133 0.65 23.18 19.76
N GLU A 134 -0.16 22.15 19.57
CA GLU A 134 -1.35 21.96 20.39
C GLU A 134 -0.93 21.80 21.86
N GLU A 135 -1.40 22.69 22.74
CA GLU A 135 -1.31 22.54 24.20
C GLU A 135 -2.39 21.58 24.69
N ASP A 136 -2.27 20.32 24.32
CA ASP A 136 -3.06 19.27 24.95
C ASP A 136 -2.42 19.04 26.32
N GLY A 137 -3.11 19.45 27.40
CA GLY A 137 -2.66 19.49 28.79
C GLY A 137 -2.22 18.16 29.43
N MET A 138 -1.81 17.17 28.65
CA MET A 138 -1.18 15.94 29.09
C MET A 138 0.24 15.87 28.51
N SER A 139 1.20 15.82 29.44
CA SER A 139 2.64 15.77 29.23
C SER A 139 3.10 14.67 28.26
N SER A 140 3.07 14.95 26.97
CA SER A 140 4.04 14.44 26.00
C SER A 140 4.07 15.42 24.82
N ARG A 141 5.21 16.09 24.66
CA ARG A 141 5.49 16.99 23.54
C ARG A 141 5.43 16.16 22.25
N ARG A 142 4.27 16.02 21.61
CA ARG A 142 4.16 15.40 20.30
C ARG A 142 4.81 16.34 19.29
N PHE A 143 6.04 16.00 18.90
CA PHE A 143 6.63 16.49 17.66
C PHE A 143 5.60 16.20 16.57
N VAL A 144 5.10 17.21 15.84
CA VAL A 144 4.22 16.98 14.67
C VAL A 144 5.16 16.55 13.56
N PRO A 145 5.35 15.23 13.35
CA PRO A 145 6.26 14.76 12.34
C PRO A 145 5.49 15.04 11.05
N HIS A 146 6.05 15.82 10.12
CA HIS A 146 5.51 15.99 8.76
C HIS A 146 4.45 17.10 8.61
N ASP A 147 4.82 18.34 8.93
CA ASP A 147 4.16 19.54 8.39
C ASP A 147 4.53 19.72 6.91
N TRP A 148 3.82 19.06 6.01
CA TRP A 148 4.03 19.18 4.56
C TRP A 148 2.97 20.09 3.93
N VAL A 149 3.35 20.73 2.83
CA VAL A 149 2.40 21.41 1.93
C VAL A 149 1.93 20.41 0.89
N TYR A 150 0.65 20.13 0.83
CA TYR A 150 0.09 19.15 -0.09
C TYR A 150 -0.51 19.82 -1.33
N PHE A 151 -0.26 19.19 -2.49
CA PHE A 151 -0.79 19.57 -3.77
C PHE A 151 -1.59 18.41 -4.35
N VAL A 152 -2.77 18.71 -4.88
CA VAL A 152 -3.65 17.74 -5.54
C VAL A 152 -4.03 18.25 -6.93
N LYS A 153 -4.04 17.36 -7.92
CA LYS A 153 -4.49 17.66 -9.28
C LYS A 153 -6.00 17.47 -9.36
N LYS A 154 -6.77 18.52 -9.64
CA LYS A 154 -8.23 18.47 -9.86
C LYS A 154 -8.52 19.09 -11.21
N ASP A 155 -9.22 18.39 -12.09
CA ASP A 155 -9.59 18.87 -13.43
C ASP A 155 -8.39 19.46 -14.21
N SER A 156 -7.27 18.72 -14.20
CA SER A 156 -5.98 19.12 -14.80
C SER A 156 -5.26 20.33 -14.18
N ASN A 157 -5.81 20.93 -13.12
CA ASN A 157 -5.18 22.03 -12.39
C ASN A 157 -4.68 21.59 -11.02
N TRP A 158 -3.59 22.21 -10.55
CA TRP A 158 -3.06 21.99 -9.21
C TRP A 158 -3.73 22.92 -8.20
N ALA A 159 -4.07 22.36 -7.04
CA ALA A 159 -4.58 23.11 -5.90
C ALA A 159 -3.87 22.67 -4.62
N LEU A 160 -3.83 23.57 -3.63
CA LEU A 160 -3.43 23.21 -2.27
C LEU A 160 -4.53 22.38 -1.60
N GLU A 161 -4.12 21.43 -0.77
CA GLU A 161 -5.03 20.54 -0.06
C GLU A 161 -4.59 20.33 1.39
N GLN A 162 -5.53 19.98 2.26
CA GLN A 162 -5.24 19.63 3.64
C GLN A 162 -4.55 18.25 3.74
N PRO A 163 -3.73 17.99 4.76
CA PRO A 163 -3.12 16.67 4.96
C PRO A 163 -4.16 15.54 5.06
N MET A 164 -3.83 14.35 4.55
CA MET A 164 -4.70 13.16 4.65
C MET A 164 -4.60 12.52 6.04
N HIS A 165 -5.22 13.13 7.05
CA HIS A 165 -5.38 12.49 8.36
C HIS A 165 -6.60 11.58 8.35
N ASN A 166 -6.40 10.25 8.46
CA ASN A 166 -7.47 9.25 8.47
C ASN A 166 -8.43 9.33 7.26
N ALA A 167 -7.95 9.84 6.13
CA ALA A 167 -8.74 9.90 4.91
C ALA A 167 -9.03 8.47 4.43
N PRO A 168 -10.29 8.14 4.04
CA PRO A 168 -10.63 6.84 3.46
C PRO A 168 -10.17 6.73 2.00
N GLU A 169 -8.96 7.23 1.73
CA GLU A 169 -8.35 7.30 0.42
C GLU A 169 -7.00 6.59 0.46
N LYS A 170 -6.52 6.18 -0.71
CA LYS A 170 -5.17 5.71 -0.94
C LYS A 170 -4.17 6.80 -0.59
N SER A 171 -3.07 6.40 0.02
CA SER A 171 -1.95 7.26 0.43
C SER A 171 -0.68 6.44 0.51
N ALA A 172 0.48 7.06 0.71
CA ALA A 172 1.72 6.31 0.96
C ALA A 172 1.57 5.23 2.06
N SER A 173 0.78 5.47 3.10
CA SER A 173 0.60 4.52 4.21
C SER A 173 -0.47 3.46 3.92
N TRP A 174 -1.52 3.84 3.18
CA TRP A 174 -2.71 3.00 3.03
C TRP A 174 -2.82 2.32 1.66
N SER A 175 -2.15 2.84 0.63
CA SER A 175 -2.02 2.21 -0.68
C SER A 175 -1.23 0.90 -0.61
N GLY A 176 -1.27 0.18 -1.71
CA GLY A 176 -0.58 -1.08 -1.87
C GLY A 176 -1.51 -2.13 -2.42
N LEU A 177 -0.90 -3.23 -2.80
CA LEU A 177 -1.57 -4.34 -3.43
C LEU A 177 -2.09 -5.34 -2.39
N PHE A 178 -2.74 -6.41 -2.82
CA PHE A 178 -3.21 -7.46 -1.90
C PHE A 178 -2.14 -7.93 -0.91
N LYS A 179 -0.89 -8.11 -1.36
CA LYS A 179 0.23 -8.54 -0.51
C LYS A 179 0.56 -7.53 0.60
N ASP A 180 0.25 -6.26 0.42
CA ASP A 180 0.51 -5.22 1.41
C ASP A 180 -0.46 -5.27 2.60
N ALA A 181 -1.55 -6.06 2.49
CA ALA A 181 -2.35 -6.44 3.64
C ALA A 181 -1.58 -7.30 4.64
N PHE A 182 -0.49 -7.97 4.24
CA PHE A 182 0.32 -8.77 5.15
C PHE A 182 1.44 -7.99 5.85
N ARG A 183 1.50 -6.66 5.67
CA ARG A 183 2.45 -5.79 6.38
C ARG A 183 1.91 -5.43 7.77
N ASP A 184 2.82 -4.94 8.63
CA ASP A 184 2.48 -4.26 9.89
C ASP A 184 1.71 -5.11 10.92
N LEU A 185 2.12 -6.38 11.10
CA LEU A 185 1.60 -7.30 12.12
C LEU A 185 0.11 -7.65 11.89
N PRO A 186 -0.23 -8.21 10.72
CA PRO A 186 -1.61 -8.57 10.39
C PRO A 186 -2.09 -9.77 11.22
N VAL A 187 -3.41 -10.00 11.22
CA VAL A 187 -4.05 -11.15 11.86
C VAL A 187 -4.89 -11.94 10.87
N LEU A 188 -4.85 -13.28 10.95
CA LEU A 188 -5.66 -14.18 10.13
C LEU A 188 -6.98 -14.45 10.83
N VAL A 189 -8.08 -14.11 10.19
CA VAL A 189 -9.42 -14.15 10.76
C VAL A 189 -10.24 -15.24 10.08
N VAL A 190 -10.50 -16.32 10.83
CA VAL A 190 -11.27 -17.47 10.34
C VAL A 190 -12.76 -17.32 10.66
N PRO A 191 -13.66 -17.75 9.75
CA PRO A 191 -15.10 -17.61 9.91
C PRO A 191 -15.67 -18.51 11.02
N THR A 192 -16.80 -18.09 11.60
CA THR A 192 -17.63 -18.93 12.48
C THR A 192 -19.07 -19.09 12.00
N GLY A 193 -19.48 -18.37 10.96
CA GLY A 193 -20.84 -18.38 10.42
C GLY A 193 -21.08 -19.43 9.32
N GLY A 194 -20.03 -20.06 8.79
CA GLY A 194 -20.14 -21.08 7.74
C GLY A 194 -20.54 -22.45 8.25
N THR A 195 -20.70 -23.40 7.33
CA THR A 195 -20.87 -24.82 7.65
C THR A 195 -19.61 -25.39 8.30
N SER A 196 -19.70 -26.60 8.86
CA SER A 196 -18.53 -27.28 9.43
C SER A 196 -17.40 -27.43 8.40
N GLU A 197 -17.73 -27.71 7.15
CA GLU A 197 -16.78 -27.86 6.04
C GLU A 197 -16.15 -26.52 5.64
N GLU A 198 -16.96 -25.45 5.52
CA GLU A 198 -16.47 -24.10 5.19
C GLU A 198 -15.51 -23.58 6.27
N ASN A 199 -15.88 -23.74 7.54
CA ASN A 199 -15.06 -23.30 8.67
C ASN A 199 -13.78 -24.15 8.80
N ALA A 200 -13.87 -25.47 8.58
CA ALA A 200 -12.72 -26.36 8.62
C ALA A 200 -11.70 -26.04 7.51
N TRP A 201 -12.17 -25.79 6.28
CA TRP A 201 -11.30 -25.38 5.18
C TRP A 201 -10.61 -24.04 5.48
N ALA A 202 -11.37 -23.03 5.92
CA ALA A 202 -10.80 -21.71 6.20
C ALA A 202 -9.72 -21.76 7.31
N LEU A 203 -9.96 -22.56 8.35
CA LEU A 203 -8.96 -22.79 9.40
C LEU A 203 -7.71 -23.51 8.87
N ALA A 204 -7.89 -24.54 8.04
CA ALA A 204 -6.77 -25.25 7.42
C ALA A 204 -5.94 -24.32 6.53
N LYS A 205 -6.60 -23.49 5.72
CA LYS A 205 -5.92 -22.53 4.83
C LYS A 205 -5.19 -21.44 5.61
N ALA A 206 -5.79 -20.89 6.67
CA ALA A 206 -5.12 -19.92 7.53
C ALA A 206 -3.88 -20.51 8.22
N ARG A 207 -3.92 -21.77 8.66
CA ARG A 207 -2.75 -22.49 9.20
C ARG A 207 -1.66 -22.66 8.16
N PHE A 208 -2.03 -23.12 6.97
CA PHE A 208 -1.09 -23.26 5.86
C PHE A 208 -0.40 -21.93 5.54
N ASP A 209 -1.14 -20.82 5.49
CA ASP A 209 -0.57 -19.49 5.25
C ASP A 209 0.36 -19.02 6.37
N ALA A 210 -0.03 -19.22 7.62
CA ALA A 210 0.82 -18.92 8.77
C ALA A 210 2.14 -19.69 8.71
N GLU A 211 2.09 -20.98 8.35
CA GLU A 211 3.28 -21.82 8.19
C GLU A 211 4.14 -21.39 6.99
N GLN A 212 3.53 -21.06 5.85
CA GLN A 212 4.26 -20.53 4.69
C GLN A 212 4.96 -19.21 5.03
N PHE A 213 4.28 -18.32 5.76
CA PHE A 213 4.84 -17.03 6.18
C PHE A 213 5.98 -17.21 7.19
N LEU A 214 5.84 -18.14 8.14
CA LEU A 214 6.89 -18.50 9.08
C LEU A 214 8.12 -19.04 8.35
N TYR A 215 7.92 -20.03 7.47
CA TYR A 215 9.01 -20.67 6.74
C TYR A 215 9.77 -19.69 5.82
N ARG A 216 9.05 -18.80 5.13
CA ARG A 216 9.64 -17.91 4.12
C ARG A 216 10.12 -16.57 4.67
N GLY A 217 9.35 -16.00 5.60
CA GLY A 217 9.56 -14.65 6.12
C GLY A 217 10.09 -14.59 7.53
N ASN A 218 10.26 -15.74 8.21
CA ASN A 218 10.57 -15.80 9.64
C ASN A 218 9.62 -14.94 10.48
N GLY A 219 8.35 -14.87 10.07
CA GLY A 219 7.32 -14.05 10.68
C GLY A 219 6.23 -14.89 11.32
N TRP A 220 5.40 -14.26 12.14
CA TRP A 220 4.30 -14.92 12.83
C TRP A 220 2.97 -14.24 12.50
N LEU A 221 1.98 -15.05 12.13
CA LEU A 221 0.63 -14.63 11.79
C LEU A 221 -0.36 -15.27 12.78
N PRO A 222 -0.86 -14.52 13.78
CA PRO A 222 -1.87 -15.06 14.70
C PRO A 222 -3.15 -15.41 13.95
N ILE A 223 -3.76 -16.54 14.34
CA ILE A 223 -5.05 -17.00 13.81
C ILE A 223 -6.10 -16.81 14.89
N ILE A 224 -7.17 -16.08 14.58
CA ILE A 224 -8.29 -15.82 15.49
C ILE A 224 -9.62 -16.07 14.79
N ARG A 225 -10.67 -16.35 15.56
CA ARG A 225 -12.03 -16.43 15.04
C ARG A 225 -12.60 -15.03 14.84
N ASP A 226 -13.47 -14.89 13.85
CA ASP A 226 -14.18 -13.63 13.55
C ASP A 226 -14.96 -13.06 14.77
N THR A 227 -15.50 -13.92 15.64
CA THR A 227 -16.17 -13.52 16.89
C THR A 227 -15.24 -13.00 17.96
N ASP A 228 -13.97 -13.44 17.94
CA ASP A 228 -12.96 -13.10 18.95
C ASP A 228 -12.14 -11.86 18.53
N LEU A 229 -12.26 -11.42 17.28
CA LEU A 229 -11.69 -10.15 16.82
C LEU A 229 -12.47 -9.00 17.48
N ALA A 230 -11.84 -8.28 18.40
CA ALA A 230 -12.36 -7.02 18.92
C ALA A 230 -12.46 -6.00 17.77
N ARG A 231 -13.55 -5.22 17.67
CA ARG A 231 -13.57 -4.12 16.70
C ARG A 231 -12.59 -3.03 17.19
N PRO A 232 -11.90 -2.32 16.29
CA PRO A 232 -11.04 -1.18 16.65
C PRO A 232 -11.72 -0.09 17.49
N HIS A 233 -13.06 -0.08 17.58
CA HIS A 233 -13.85 0.87 18.35
C HIS A 233 -14.46 0.30 19.64
N ASP A 234 -14.20 -0.97 19.99
CA ASP A 234 -14.82 -1.64 21.14
C ASP A 234 -13.93 -1.60 22.42
N VAL A 235 -12.84 -0.82 22.45
CA VAL A 235 -11.84 -0.87 23.53
C VAL A 235 -11.58 0.51 24.17
N ASP A 236 -12.37 0.83 25.20
CA ASP A 236 -12.12 1.93 26.15
C ASP A 236 -11.14 1.54 27.29
N ASP A 237 -10.58 0.31 27.26
CA ASP A 237 -9.78 -0.27 28.33
C ASP A 237 -8.28 -0.36 27.98
N PRO A 238 -7.40 0.43 28.62
CA PRO A 238 -5.95 0.44 28.39
C PRO A 238 -5.22 -0.87 28.70
N ILE A 239 -5.80 -1.77 29.50
CA ILE A 239 -5.16 -3.04 29.86
C ILE A 239 -5.46 -4.09 28.78
N LYS A 240 -6.63 -4.01 28.12
CA LYS A 240 -6.91 -4.78 26.89
C LYS A 240 -6.13 -4.28 25.67
N GLN A 241 -5.56 -3.07 25.73
CA GLN A 241 -4.61 -2.57 24.72
C GLN A 241 -3.26 -3.30 24.73
N GLY A 242 -2.94 -4.06 25.79
CA GLY A 242 -1.67 -4.79 25.94
C GLY A 242 -1.61 -6.17 25.29
N ALA A 243 -2.74 -6.74 24.89
CA ALA A 243 -2.78 -7.99 24.12
C ALA A 243 -2.95 -7.64 22.65
N TYR A 244 -2.17 -8.27 21.75
CA TYR A 244 -2.19 -8.38 20.27
C TYR A 244 -3.18 -7.58 19.38
N TYR A 245 -4.33 -7.16 19.89
CA TYR A 245 -5.45 -6.44 19.29
C TYR A 245 -5.25 -4.93 19.04
N ASN A 246 -4.19 -4.30 19.55
CA ASN A 246 -3.95 -2.85 19.36
C ASN A 246 -2.78 -2.54 18.41
N ARG A 247 -2.41 -3.50 17.55
CA ARG A 247 -1.39 -3.30 16.51
C ARG A 247 -2.08 -2.85 15.22
N PRO A 248 -1.62 -1.78 14.55
CA PRO A 248 -2.24 -1.21 13.35
C PRO A 248 -2.03 -2.08 12.08
N GLY A 249 -2.20 -3.40 12.20
CA GLY A 249 -2.09 -4.35 11.10
C GLY A 249 -3.42 -4.64 10.43
N ALA A 250 -3.40 -5.30 9.28
CA ALA A 250 -4.63 -5.66 8.57
C ALA A 250 -5.32 -6.90 9.18
N SER A 251 -6.64 -7.01 8.96
CA SER A 251 -7.38 -8.25 9.16
C SER A 251 -7.48 -9.03 7.85
N ILE A 252 -6.87 -10.21 7.80
CA ILE A 252 -6.96 -11.12 6.64
C ILE A 252 -8.16 -12.05 6.85
N LEU A 253 -9.24 -11.79 6.13
CA LEU A 253 -10.51 -12.50 6.26
C LEU A 253 -10.54 -13.69 5.32
N TYR A 254 -10.71 -14.88 5.89
CA TYR A 254 -10.92 -16.12 5.14
C TYR A 254 -12.42 -16.39 4.97
N GLY A 255 -12.80 -16.94 3.81
CA GLY A 255 -14.19 -17.27 3.49
C GLY A 255 -14.87 -16.16 2.67
N ASN A 256 -16.06 -15.74 3.07
CA ASN A 256 -16.85 -14.75 2.35
C ASN A 256 -17.81 -14.03 3.30
N ALA A 257 -18.61 -13.08 2.79
CA ALA A 257 -19.47 -12.25 3.62
C ALA A 257 -20.61 -13.01 4.34
N ASP A 258 -20.96 -14.21 3.88
CA ASP A 258 -21.98 -15.04 4.53
C ASP A 258 -21.39 -15.92 5.65
N THR A 259 -20.07 -16.17 5.61
CA THR A 259 -19.38 -17.07 6.54
C THR A 259 -18.57 -16.31 7.60
N ASN A 260 -17.98 -15.16 7.25
CA ASN A 260 -17.12 -14.36 8.11
C ASN A 260 -17.84 -13.08 8.58
N LYS A 261 -18.16 -13.00 9.88
CA LYS A 261 -18.95 -11.91 10.48
C LYS A 261 -18.23 -10.55 10.50
N ARG A 262 -16.96 -10.49 10.13
CA ARG A 262 -16.14 -9.27 10.09
C ARG A 262 -15.97 -8.71 8.68
N TRP A 263 -16.69 -9.26 7.69
CA TRP A 263 -16.62 -8.79 6.31
C TRP A 263 -17.12 -7.35 6.16
N PRO A 264 -16.32 -6.42 5.60
CA PRO A 264 -16.73 -5.03 5.45
C PRO A 264 -17.71 -4.86 4.28
N THR A 265 -18.92 -4.40 4.58
CA THR A 265 -20.00 -4.23 3.58
C THR A 265 -19.74 -3.11 2.57
N LYS A 266 -18.81 -2.19 2.86
CA LYS A 266 -18.44 -1.07 1.99
C LYS A 266 -17.32 -1.38 0.99
N ALA A 267 -16.67 -2.55 1.10
CA ALA A 267 -15.62 -2.91 0.16
C ALA A 267 -16.18 -3.02 -1.27
N ALA A 268 -15.44 -2.50 -2.25
CA ALA A 268 -15.87 -2.42 -3.65
C ALA A 268 -16.12 -3.81 -4.28
N ILE A 269 -15.43 -4.83 -3.77
CA ILE A 269 -15.61 -6.23 -4.14
C ILE A 269 -16.21 -7.01 -2.97
N GLN A 270 -17.24 -7.80 -3.25
CA GLN A 270 -17.93 -8.63 -2.27
C GLN A 270 -17.97 -10.07 -2.76
N PHE A 271 -17.50 -10.99 -1.92
CA PHE A 271 -17.68 -12.43 -2.14
C PHE A 271 -18.80 -12.91 -1.24
N LYS A 272 -19.69 -13.74 -1.78
CA LYS A 272 -20.78 -14.40 -1.09
C LYS A 272 -20.90 -15.84 -1.58
N ARG A 273 -21.71 -16.65 -0.90
CA ARG A 273 -22.04 -17.97 -1.39
C ARG A 273 -22.72 -17.84 -2.76
N GLY A 274 -22.16 -18.52 -3.75
CA GLY A 274 -22.68 -18.53 -5.12
C GLY A 274 -22.51 -17.23 -5.91
N ALA A 275 -21.85 -16.19 -5.40
CA ALA A 275 -21.78 -14.92 -6.13
C ALA A 275 -20.55 -14.05 -5.79
N VAL A 276 -20.08 -13.29 -6.79
CA VAL A 276 -19.17 -12.15 -6.59
C VAL A 276 -19.83 -10.88 -7.09
N SER A 277 -19.78 -9.81 -6.30
CA SER A 277 -20.19 -8.47 -6.72
C SER A 277 -19.00 -7.53 -6.83
N LEU A 278 -18.94 -6.75 -7.90
CA LEU A 278 -17.93 -5.73 -8.16
C LEU A 278 -18.58 -4.56 -8.90
N GLY A 279 -18.28 -3.32 -8.53
CA GLY A 279 -18.75 -2.15 -9.29
C GLY A 279 -20.28 -2.08 -9.48
N GLY A 280 -21.06 -2.61 -8.53
CA GLY A 280 -22.52 -2.67 -8.60
C GLY A 280 -23.10 -3.77 -9.50
N ARG A 281 -22.27 -4.65 -10.06
CA ARG A 281 -22.69 -5.84 -10.81
C ARG A 281 -22.45 -7.09 -9.99
N THR A 282 -23.25 -8.12 -10.22
CA THR A 282 -23.12 -9.42 -9.56
C THR A 282 -22.99 -10.52 -10.61
N ILE A 283 -22.03 -11.41 -10.40
CA ILE A 283 -21.82 -12.61 -11.20
C ILE A 283 -22.12 -13.83 -10.33
N GLU A 284 -23.19 -14.54 -10.69
CA GLU A 284 -23.62 -15.76 -10.02
C GLU A 284 -22.76 -16.95 -10.48
N SER A 285 -22.04 -17.56 -9.54
CA SER A 285 -21.30 -18.81 -9.68
C SER A 285 -20.73 -19.24 -8.33
N ASP A 286 -20.82 -20.53 -8.00
CA ASP A 286 -20.17 -21.18 -6.86
C ASP A 286 -18.71 -21.60 -7.14
N ALA A 287 -18.22 -21.30 -8.35
CA ALA A 287 -16.91 -21.70 -8.86
C ALA A 287 -15.97 -20.50 -9.06
N LEU A 288 -16.11 -19.45 -8.23
CA LEU A 288 -15.24 -18.27 -8.24
C LEU A 288 -14.47 -18.15 -6.93
N ALA A 289 -13.18 -17.86 -7.05
CA ALA A 289 -12.27 -17.59 -5.95
C ALA A 289 -11.59 -16.25 -6.18
N GLY A 290 -11.10 -15.61 -5.13
CA GLY A 290 -10.37 -14.37 -5.30
C GLY A 290 -9.64 -13.90 -4.08
N VAL A 291 -8.80 -12.90 -4.33
CA VAL A 291 -8.12 -12.13 -3.30
C VAL A 291 -8.43 -10.65 -3.50
N ALA A 292 -8.46 -9.88 -2.42
CA ALA A 292 -8.56 -8.44 -2.51
C ALA A 292 -8.02 -7.72 -1.27
N THR A 293 -7.72 -6.43 -1.38
CA THR A 293 -7.45 -5.57 -0.23
C THR A 293 -8.38 -4.35 -0.22
N TYR A 294 -8.66 -3.86 0.98
CA TYR A 294 -9.55 -2.72 1.20
C TYR A 294 -9.14 -1.96 2.45
N TYR A 295 -9.27 -0.63 2.44
CA TYR A 295 -9.10 0.22 3.61
C TYR A 295 -10.35 1.08 3.78
N ASP A 296 -10.92 1.09 4.99
CA ASP A 296 -12.17 1.81 5.28
C ASP A 296 -11.97 3.23 5.86
N GLY A 297 -10.72 3.73 5.84
CA GLY A 297 -10.31 4.97 6.51
C GLY A 297 -9.81 4.77 7.94
N LYS A 298 -9.92 3.55 8.48
CA LYS A 298 -9.49 3.22 9.84
C LYS A 298 -8.73 1.90 9.91
N HIS A 299 -9.16 0.90 9.15
CA HIS A 299 -8.64 -0.45 9.21
C HIS A 299 -8.41 -1.02 7.81
N ARG A 300 -7.31 -1.76 7.64
CA ARG A 300 -6.99 -2.48 6.40
C ARG A 300 -7.52 -3.91 6.48
N TYR A 301 -8.06 -4.40 5.39
CA TYR A 301 -8.52 -5.77 5.22
C TYR A 301 -7.81 -6.42 4.04
N GLY A 302 -7.55 -7.72 4.16
CA GLY A 302 -7.23 -8.61 3.05
C GLY A 302 -8.31 -9.68 2.95
N PHE A 303 -8.74 -10.04 1.76
CA PHE A 303 -9.74 -11.08 1.52
C PHE A 303 -9.06 -12.29 0.89
N VAL A 304 -9.30 -13.46 1.47
CA VAL A 304 -8.90 -14.77 0.92
C VAL A 304 -10.19 -15.55 0.74
N ALA A 305 -10.76 -15.48 -0.47
CA ALA A 305 -12.20 -15.61 -0.65
C ALA A 305 -12.62 -16.61 -1.71
N SER A 306 -13.80 -17.19 -1.51
CA SER A 306 -14.44 -18.09 -2.46
C SER A 306 -15.95 -18.02 -2.38
N THR A 307 -16.61 -18.35 -3.49
CA THR A 307 -18.07 -18.41 -3.58
C THR A 307 -18.63 -19.79 -3.30
N GLY A 308 -17.78 -20.82 -3.30
CA GLY A 308 -18.16 -22.20 -3.03
C GLY A 308 -16.95 -23.11 -2.84
N SER A 309 -17.21 -24.34 -2.37
CA SER A 309 -16.18 -25.31 -1.99
C SER A 309 -15.31 -25.78 -3.16
N VAL A 310 -15.83 -25.76 -4.40
CA VAL A 310 -15.04 -26.08 -5.59
C VAL A 310 -13.96 -25.02 -5.83
N ALA A 311 -14.27 -23.75 -5.60
CA ALA A 311 -13.35 -22.64 -5.78
C ALA A 311 -12.28 -22.55 -4.68
N ASN A 312 -12.50 -23.12 -3.49
CA ASN A 312 -11.51 -23.20 -2.41
C ASN A 312 -10.16 -23.77 -2.88
N ARG A 313 -10.20 -24.77 -3.77
CA ARG A 313 -8.99 -25.38 -4.32
C ARG A 313 -8.11 -24.37 -5.06
N VAL A 314 -8.68 -23.37 -5.70
CA VAL A 314 -7.90 -22.31 -6.36
C VAL A 314 -7.12 -21.51 -5.33
N ILE A 315 -7.79 -21.12 -4.24
CA ILE A 315 -7.18 -20.37 -3.14
C ILE A 315 -6.02 -21.13 -2.49
N ASP A 316 -6.14 -22.46 -2.36
CA ASP A 316 -5.08 -23.33 -1.83
C ASP A 316 -3.79 -23.27 -2.68
N HIS A 317 -3.89 -22.88 -3.95
CA HIS A 317 -2.76 -22.77 -4.88
C HIS A 317 -2.31 -21.33 -5.17
N LEU A 318 -2.94 -20.31 -4.57
CA LEU A 318 -2.49 -18.92 -4.73
C LEU A 318 -1.24 -18.64 -3.87
N ASN A 319 -0.09 -18.51 -4.53
CA ASN A 319 1.21 -18.35 -3.88
C ASN A 319 1.56 -16.88 -3.57
N TYR A 320 0.75 -16.16 -2.80
CA TYR A 320 1.03 -14.74 -2.52
C TYR A 320 2.26 -14.44 -1.66
N PHE A 321 2.87 -15.44 -1.00
CA PHE A 321 4.14 -15.28 -0.28
C PHE A 321 5.39 -15.62 -1.12
N LEU A 322 5.23 -16.01 -2.38
CA LEU A 322 6.37 -16.25 -3.26
C LEU A 322 6.90 -14.93 -3.83
N SER A 323 8.23 -14.83 -3.98
CA SER A 323 8.85 -13.73 -4.71
C SER A 323 8.47 -13.79 -6.19
N GLY A 324 8.22 -12.63 -6.81
CA GLY A 324 7.83 -12.55 -8.22
C GLY A 324 6.33 -12.72 -8.50
N THR A 325 5.49 -13.03 -7.51
CA THR A 325 4.03 -13.03 -7.69
C THR A 325 3.46 -11.64 -7.38
N GLY A 326 2.89 -10.99 -8.39
CA GLY A 326 2.14 -9.74 -8.26
C GLY A 326 0.64 -10.02 -8.24
N PHE A 327 0.00 -9.79 -7.09
CA PHE A 327 -1.45 -9.74 -6.99
C PHE A 327 -1.85 -8.28 -6.96
N PRO A 328 -2.76 -7.80 -7.82
CA PRO A 328 -3.24 -6.42 -7.76
C PRO A 328 -4.15 -6.20 -6.54
N ASP A 329 -4.87 -5.09 -6.47
CA ASP A 329 -5.76 -4.82 -5.34
C ASP A 329 -6.86 -5.86 -5.23
N TRP A 330 -7.31 -6.42 -6.35
CA TRP A 330 -8.27 -7.52 -6.38
C TRP A 330 -8.08 -8.41 -7.61
N ALA A 331 -8.32 -9.70 -7.46
CA ALA A 331 -8.31 -10.67 -8.55
C ALA A 331 -9.36 -11.76 -8.31
N ILE A 332 -10.03 -12.18 -9.39
CA ILE A 332 -11.06 -13.20 -9.42
C ILE A 332 -10.63 -14.30 -10.40
N TYR A 333 -10.72 -15.54 -9.95
CA TYR A 333 -10.32 -16.74 -10.66
C TYR A 333 -11.49 -17.71 -10.75
N LYS A 334 -11.64 -18.36 -11.90
CA LYS A 334 -12.55 -19.50 -12.06
C LYS A 334 -11.92 -20.76 -11.47
N ALA A 335 -12.73 -21.69 -10.97
CA ALA A 335 -12.24 -22.97 -10.46
C ALA A 335 -11.36 -23.74 -11.46
N ASN A 336 -11.65 -23.63 -12.77
CA ASN A 336 -10.90 -24.30 -13.83
C ASN A 336 -9.50 -23.70 -14.09
N THR A 337 -9.10 -22.61 -13.42
CA THR A 337 -7.75 -22.02 -13.50
C THR A 337 -6.65 -23.05 -13.22
N LEU A 338 -6.91 -24.03 -12.36
CA LEU A 338 -5.96 -25.10 -12.05
C LEU A 338 -5.68 -26.03 -13.24
N THR A 339 -6.54 -26.02 -14.26
CA THR A 339 -6.40 -26.83 -15.48
C THR A 339 -6.13 -26.00 -16.73
N THR A 340 -6.58 -24.74 -16.77
CA THR A 340 -6.48 -23.87 -17.97
C THR A 340 -5.41 -22.78 -17.83
N GLY A 341 -4.75 -22.68 -16.68
CA GLY A 341 -3.76 -21.63 -16.43
C GLY A 341 -4.37 -20.23 -16.50
N SER A 342 -3.70 -19.30 -17.18
CA SER A 342 -4.09 -17.88 -17.24
C SER A 342 -5.47 -17.62 -17.84
N GLU A 343 -6.00 -18.51 -18.69
CA GLU A 343 -7.38 -18.40 -19.22
C GLU A 343 -8.45 -18.58 -18.12
N GLY A 344 -8.05 -19.12 -16.96
CA GLY A 344 -8.90 -19.25 -15.79
C GLY A 344 -9.07 -17.96 -14.99
N VAL A 345 -8.20 -16.96 -15.19
CA VAL A 345 -8.36 -15.64 -14.57
C VAL A 345 -9.62 -14.99 -15.13
N ALA A 346 -10.58 -14.66 -14.28
CA ALA A 346 -11.86 -14.09 -14.71
C ALA A 346 -11.75 -12.57 -14.88
N ALA A 347 -11.17 -11.91 -13.88
CA ALA A 347 -11.02 -10.47 -13.81
C ALA A 347 -9.96 -10.09 -12.76
N ALA A 348 -9.28 -8.96 -12.94
CA ALA A 348 -8.37 -8.41 -11.94
C ALA A 348 -8.20 -6.91 -12.16
N GLY A 349 -7.80 -6.16 -11.13
CA GLY A 349 -7.60 -4.73 -11.29
C GLY A 349 -7.14 -4.02 -10.03
N PHE A 350 -7.01 -2.71 -10.17
CA PHE A 350 -6.71 -1.79 -9.09
C PHE A 350 -7.96 -0.98 -8.75
N LEU A 351 -8.13 -0.69 -7.46
CA LEU A 351 -9.15 0.24 -6.99
C LEU A 351 -8.66 1.68 -7.17
N GLY A 352 -9.59 2.60 -7.38
CA GLY A 352 -9.31 4.03 -7.44
C GLY A 352 -8.71 4.56 -6.14
N ASN A 353 -8.26 5.82 -6.15
CA ASN A 353 -7.72 6.44 -4.94
C ASN A 353 -8.75 6.57 -3.81
N ASP A 354 -10.05 6.46 -4.11
CA ASP A 354 -11.14 6.43 -3.12
C ASP A 354 -11.55 5.02 -2.69
N TRP A 355 -10.71 4.01 -3.00
CA TRP A 355 -10.96 2.58 -2.77
C TRP A 355 -12.21 2.02 -3.45
N LYS A 356 -12.77 2.74 -4.43
CA LYS A 356 -13.90 2.25 -5.23
C LYS A 356 -13.42 1.55 -6.49
N TYR A 357 -14.35 0.83 -7.11
CA TYR A 357 -14.15 0.19 -8.40
C TYR A 357 -13.83 1.25 -9.47
N ASP A 358 -12.75 1.01 -10.22
CA ASP A 358 -12.31 1.84 -11.34
C ASP A 358 -12.15 0.95 -12.58
N VAL A 359 -13.06 1.10 -13.53
CA VAL A 359 -13.07 0.30 -14.77
C VAL A 359 -11.82 0.55 -15.61
N SER A 360 -11.26 1.77 -15.59
CA SER A 360 -10.08 2.12 -16.38
C SER A 360 -8.80 1.41 -15.89
N GLN A 361 -8.84 0.89 -14.67
CA GLN A 361 -7.74 0.16 -14.03
C GLN A 361 -8.08 -1.31 -13.81
N SER A 362 -9.04 -1.82 -14.57
CA SER A 362 -9.56 -3.18 -14.46
C SER A 362 -9.49 -3.94 -15.78
N GLY A 363 -9.14 -5.21 -15.71
CA GLY A 363 -9.12 -6.14 -16.84
C GLY A 363 -10.11 -7.29 -16.65
N PHE A 364 -10.78 -7.68 -17.73
CA PHE A 364 -11.79 -8.74 -17.73
C PHE A 364 -11.50 -9.74 -18.85
N ALA A 365 -11.50 -11.02 -18.51
CA ALA A 365 -11.31 -12.12 -19.46
C ALA A 365 -12.53 -13.07 -19.52
N ASP A 366 -13.34 -13.13 -18.47
CA ASP A 366 -14.61 -13.86 -18.49
C ASP A 366 -15.70 -13.02 -19.18
N PRO A 367 -16.37 -13.52 -20.23
CA PRO A 367 -17.42 -12.80 -20.95
C PRO A 367 -18.52 -12.24 -20.04
N ARG A 368 -18.88 -12.95 -18.97
CA ARG A 368 -19.91 -12.49 -18.02
C ARG A 368 -19.52 -11.19 -17.33
N PHE A 369 -18.23 -11.02 -17.05
CA PHE A 369 -17.69 -9.77 -16.52
C PHE A 369 -17.60 -8.72 -17.63
N VAL A 370 -17.06 -9.10 -18.80
CA VAL A 370 -16.96 -8.19 -19.96
C VAL A 370 -18.31 -7.55 -20.30
N ASP A 371 -19.37 -8.35 -20.41
CA ASP A 371 -20.71 -7.90 -20.76
C ASP A 371 -21.33 -7.03 -19.65
N ALA A 372 -21.07 -7.36 -18.39
CA ALA A 372 -21.54 -6.59 -17.25
C ALA A 372 -20.89 -5.20 -17.12
N PHE A 373 -19.65 -5.04 -17.60
CA PHE A 373 -18.82 -3.84 -17.38
C PHE A 373 -18.52 -3.00 -18.63
N LYS A 374 -18.67 -3.53 -19.87
CA LYS A 374 -18.50 -2.74 -21.11
C LYS A 374 -19.70 -1.87 -21.50
N ALA A 375 -20.85 -2.04 -20.85
CA ALA A 375 -22.11 -1.42 -21.29
C ALA A 375 -22.27 0.09 -21.02
N LYS A 376 -21.22 0.82 -20.59
CA LYS A 376 -21.36 2.24 -20.20
C LYS A 376 -20.26 3.21 -20.63
N ASP A 377 -19.35 2.82 -21.52
CA ASP A 377 -18.43 3.79 -22.15
C ASP A 377 -19.06 4.48 -23.39
N SER A 378 -20.38 4.38 -23.57
CA SER A 378 -21.10 4.90 -24.73
C SER A 378 -22.29 5.81 -24.40
N GLU A 379 -22.33 6.43 -23.21
CA GLU A 379 -23.28 7.53 -22.91
C GLU A 379 -22.59 8.78 -22.37
#